data_AF-A0A8T3YAU6-F1
#
_entry.id   AF-A0A8T3YAU6-F1
#
_cell.length_a   1.000
_cell.length_b   1.000
_cell.length_c   1.000
_cell.angle_alpha   90.00
_cell.angle_beta   90.00
_cell.angle_gamma   90.00
#
_symmetry.space_group_name_H-M   'P 1'
#
loop_
_entity.id
_entity.type
_entity.pdbx_description
1 polymer ?
#
loop_
_entity_poly.entity_id
_entity_poly.type
_entity_poly.pdbx_seq_one_letter_code
_entity_poly.pdbx_strand_id
1 'polypeptide(L)'
;MVVVSERSIERLLIDVAPKVERLTGWKTHLDALTVKLVRRDQVWEHGIKPKYNILGIDTEAKTEKGKKDLGMIKVLMPYVLGGLYEPLTGTMLIVPDNVRFGTNESGLTVTLGHELVHRCQFTNHPRWAEMYPTLVRKITGSSAFDDDEHEDKSYMKYLQAYMTLAEGDASHVETQLKKMFYQDAKNKTAHVSNFIGLLLFLHSLGNAEDGFIKKLKQYEQGERIVGRVYETEGRKGVNELYNLDAGGLYQKFG
;
A
#
# COMPACT_ATOMS: atom_id res chain seq x y z
N MET A 1 7.60 22.58 -10.06
CA MET A 1 7.16 22.07 -8.75
C MET A 1 5.66 21.89 -8.86
N VAL A 2 5.15 20.69 -8.58
CA VAL A 2 3.72 20.41 -8.71
C VAL A 2 2.96 21.04 -7.54
N VAL A 3 1.87 21.74 -7.83
CA VAL A 3 0.94 22.23 -6.81
C VAL A 3 -0.02 21.09 -6.49
N VAL A 4 -0.05 20.65 -5.23
CA VAL A 4 -0.94 19.58 -4.78
C VAL A 4 -2.18 20.21 -4.17
N SER A 5 -3.32 20.03 -4.84
CA SER A 5 -4.65 20.49 -4.47
C SER A 5 -5.68 19.43 -4.86
N GLU A 6 -6.88 19.47 -4.30
CA GLU A 6 -7.93 18.50 -4.64
C GLU A 6 -8.20 18.48 -6.14
N ARG A 7 -8.37 19.66 -6.74
CA ARG A 7 -8.56 19.83 -8.18
C ARG A 7 -7.42 19.26 -9.02
N SER A 8 -6.16 19.48 -8.60
CA SER A 8 -5.02 18.95 -9.35
C SER A 8 -4.98 17.43 -9.25
N ILE A 9 -5.22 16.85 -8.07
CA ILE A 9 -5.25 15.41 -7.88
C ILE A 9 -6.38 14.77 -8.70
N GLU A 10 -7.59 15.32 -8.63
CA GLU A 10 -8.73 14.84 -9.39
C GLU A 10 -8.42 14.79 -10.90
N ARG A 11 -7.87 15.88 -11.44
CA ARG A 11 -7.44 15.93 -12.85
C ARG A 11 -6.41 14.84 -13.18
N LEU A 12 -5.41 14.62 -12.31
CA LEU A 12 -4.39 13.61 -12.55
C LEU A 12 -4.94 12.19 -12.46
N LEU A 13 -5.90 11.94 -11.55
CA LEU A 13 -6.60 10.67 -11.44
C LEU A 13 -7.44 10.39 -12.69
N ILE A 14 -8.19 11.38 -13.18
CA ILE A 14 -8.95 11.28 -14.44
C ILE A 14 -8.04 10.97 -15.62
N ASP A 15 -6.85 11.57 -15.67
CA ASP A 15 -5.87 11.31 -16.74
C ASP A 15 -5.26 9.90 -16.65
N VAL A 16 -4.86 9.45 -15.46
CA VAL A 16 -4.13 8.18 -15.31
C VAL A 16 -5.04 6.95 -15.26
N ALA A 17 -6.27 7.09 -14.78
CA ALA A 17 -7.22 5.99 -14.67
C ALA A 17 -7.40 5.17 -15.96
N PRO A 18 -7.75 5.74 -17.13
CA PRO A 18 -7.92 4.95 -18.35
C PRO A 18 -6.64 4.21 -18.78
N LYS A 19 -5.45 4.71 -18.39
CA LYS A 19 -4.18 4.03 -18.65
C LYS A 19 -3.98 2.85 -17.69
N VAL A 20 -4.33 3.00 -16.41
CA VAL A 20 -4.38 1.90 -15.45
C VAL A 20 -5.37 0.82 -15.89
N GLU A 21 -6.58 1.20 -16.31
CA GLU A 21 -7.58 0.26 -16.82
C GLU A 21 -7.08 -0.48 -18.06
N ARG A 22 -6.42 0.22 -18.98
CA ARG A 22 -5.79 -0.40 -20.16
C ARG A 22 -4.71 -1.41 -19.79
N LEU A 23 -3.85 -1.10 -18.83
CA LEU A 23 -2.73 -1.96 -18.44
C LEU A 23 -3.17 -3.17 -17.60
N THR A 24 -4.22 -3.01 -16.80
CA THR A 24 -4.67 -4.04 -15.85
C THR A 24 -5.85 -4.87 -16.37
N GLY A 25 -6.65 -4.30 -17.28
CA GLY A 25 -7.95 -4.85 -17.67
C GLY A 25 -9.03 -4.69 -16.59
N TRP A 26 -8.77 -3.90 -15.54
CA TRP A 26 -9.68 -3.70 -14.42
C TRP A 26 -10.33 -2.34 -14.46
N LYS A 27 -11.53 -2.22 -13.88
CA LYS A 27 -12.16 -0.91 -13.70
C LYS A 27 -11.60 -0.23 -12.46
N THR A 28 -11.29 1.05 -12.60
CA THR A 28 -10.77 1.87 -11.49
C THR A 28 -11.85 2.31 -10.53
N HIS A 29 -13.12 2.38 -10.96
CA HIS A 29 -14.25 2.83 -10.14
C HIS A 29 -13.99 4.19 -9.47
N LEU A 30 -13.48 5.17 -10.23
CA LEU A 30 -13.13 6.51 -9.69
C LEU A 30 -14.32 7.21 -9.02
N ASP A 31 -15.54 6.98 -9.52
CA ASP A 31 -16.79 7.51 -8.99
C ASP A 31 -17.06 7.14 -7.53
N ALA A 32 -16.57 5.97 -7.11
CA ALA A 32 -16.68 5.48 -5.73
C ALA A 32 -15.37 5.68 -4.93
N LEU A 33 -14.39 6.43 -5.44
CA LEU A 33 -13.14 6.70 -4.74
C LEU A 33 -13.26 7.99 -3.91
N THR A 34 -13.02 7.88 -2.60
CA THR A 34 -12.82 9.07 -1.78
C THR A 34 -11.35 9.47 -1.82
N VAL A 35 -11.05 10.73 -2.09
CA VAL A 35 -9.68 11.28 -2.04
C VAL A 35 -9.59 12.28 -0.91
N LYS A 36 -8.53 12.18 -0.10
CA LYS A 36 -8.27 13.13 1.00
C LYS A 36 -6.84 13.63 0.97
N LEU A 37 -6.70 14.95 0.92
CA LEU A 37 -5.42 15.60 1.21
C LEU A 37 -5.30 15.77 2.72
N VAL A 38 -4.28 15.17 3.31
CA VAL A 38 -4.06 15.22 4.76
C VAL A 38 -2.69 15.82 5.05
N ARG A 39 -2.60 16.68 6.06
CA ARG A 39 -1.31 17.15 6.55
C ARG A 39 -0.59 16.03 7.30
N ARG A 40 0.73 16.13 7.46
CA ARG A 40 1.51 15.14 8.22
C ARG A 40 0.93 14.85 9.61
N ASP A 41 0.58 15.89 10.36
CA ASP A 41 0.02 15.79 11.72
C ASP A 41 -1.36 15.10 11.76
N GLN A 42 -2.01 14.95 10.61
CA GLN A 42 -3.35 14.38 10.46
C GLN A 42 -3.36 12.93 9.96
N VAL A 43 -2.21 12.37 9.54
CA VAL A 43 -2.14 11.02 8.96
C VAL A 43 -2.67 9.94 9.90
N TRP A 44 -2.40 10.05 11.20
CA TRP A 44 -2.91 9.10 12.19
C TRP A 44 -4.45 9.10 12.25
N GLU A 45 -5.05 10.27 12.45
CA GLU A 45 -6.50 10.42 12.66
C GLU A 45 -7.31 10.13 11.40
N HIS A 46 -6.79 10.47 10.22
CA HIS A 46 -7.53 10.31 8.97
C HIS A 46 -7.16 9.06 8.17
N GLY A 47 -5.98 8.48 8.42
CA GLY A 47 -5.52 7.28 7.72
C GLY A 47 -5.63 6.01 8.53
N ILE A 48 -5.10 6.00 9.74
CA ILE A 48 -4.89 4.75 10.48
C ILE A 48 -6.00 4.44 11.45
N LYS A 49 -6.37 5.43 12.27
CA LYS A 49 -7.43 5.28 13.26
C LYS A 49 -8.74 4.76 12.66
N PRO A 50 -9.23 5.25 11.49
CA PRO A 50 -10.46 4.75 10.90
C PRO A 50 -10.39 3.27 10.53
N LYS A 51 -9.25 2.82 9.99
CA LYS A 51 -8.98 1.42 9.67
C LYS A 51 -9.03 0.55 10.93
N TYR A 52 -8.37 0.99 12.00
CA TYR A 52 -8.31 0.25 13.26
C TYR A 52 -9.71 0.12 13.86
N ASN A 53 -10.48 1.21 13.85
CA ASN A 53 -11.88 1.20 14.30
C ASN A 53 -12.74 0.20 13.51
N ILE A 54 -12.60 0.14 12.17
CA ILE A 54 -13.33 -0.83 11.34
C ILE A 54 -12.94 -2.27 11.69
N LEU A 55 -11.66 -2.51 11.98
CA LEU A 55 -11.16 -3.84 12.36
C LEU A 55 -11.44 -4.21 13.82
N GLY A 56 -12.04 -3.31 14.60
CA GLY A 56 -12.23 -3.49 16.05
C GLY A 56 -10.92 -3.55 16.83
N ILE A 57 -9.85 -2.94 16.29
CA ILE A 57 -8.55 -2.86 16.96
C ILE A 57 -8.56 -1.62 17.84
N ASP A 58 -8.29 -1.80 19.13
CA ASP A 58 -8.13 -0.68 20.06
C ASP A 58 -6.95 0.21 19.61
N THR A 59 -7.15 1.52 19.69
CA THR A 59 -6.18 2.53 19.26
C THR A 59 -5.42 3.14 20.43
N GLU A 60 -5.75 2.72 21.65
CA GLU A 60 -5.08 3.06 22.89
C GLU A 60 -4.25 1.88 23.37
N ALA A 61 -2.92 2.00 23.26
CA ALA A 61 -2.05 0.93 23.71
C ALA A 61 -2.07 0.82 25.24
N LYS A 62 -2.37 -0.39 25.74
CA LYS A 62 -2.48 -0.69 27.18
C LYS A 62 -1.12 -1.06 27.78
N THR A 63 -0.28 -1.76 27.02
CA THR A 63 1.05 -2.20 27.47
C THR A 63 2.13 -1.14 27.20
N GLU A 64 3.19 -1.10 28.02
CA GLU A 64 4.30 -0.14 27.81
C GLU A 64 5.00 -0.33 26.45
N LYS A 65 5.14 -1.58 26.02
CA LYS A 65 5.65 -1.90 24.69
C LYS A 65 4.70 -1.37 23.61
N GLY A 66 3.40 -1.61 23.74
CA GLY A 66 2.40 -1.10 22.80
C GLY A 66 2.41 0.42 22.70
N LYS A 67 2.53 1.14 23.83
CA LYS A 67 2.61 2.61 23.86
C LYS A 67 3.84 3.11 23.10
N LYS A 68 4.99 2.44 23.28
CA LYS A 68 6.22 2.75 22.54
C LYS A 68 6.05 2.52 21.04
N ASP A 69 5.52 1.37 20.64
CA ASP A 69 5.32 1.01 19.24
C ASP A 69 4.32 1.96 18.55
N LEU A 70 3.20 2.27 19.23
CA LEU A 70 2.20 3.25 18.78
C LEU A 70 2.79 4.66 18.66
N GLY A 71 3.59 5.07 19.65
CA GLY A 71 4.31 6.35 19.60
C GLY A 71 5.24 6.44 18.41
N MET A 72 5.97 5.36 18.12
CA MET A 72 6.87 5.28 16.96
C MET A 72 6.10 5.34 15.64
N ILE A 73 4.97 4.63 15.53
CA ILE A 73 4.09 4.69 14.34
C ILE A 73 3.61 6.12 14.10
N LYS A 74 3.09 6.78 15.15
CA LYS A 74 2.58 8.16 15.07
C LYS A 74 3.66 9.16 14.65
N VAL A 75 4.92 8.92 15.00
CA VAL A 75 6.04 9.80 14.64
C VAL A 75 6.58 9.51 13.24
N LEU A 76 6.83 8.24 12.88
CA LEU A 76 7.52 7.92 11.63
C LEU A 76 6.60 7.93 10.41
N MET A 77 5.37 7.44 10.56
CA MET A 77 4.45 7.27 9.45
C MET A 77 4.12 8.58 8.72
N PRO A 78 3.86 9.71 9.41
CA PRO A 78 3.65 10.98 8.73
C PRO A 78 4.76 11.42 7.78
N TYR A 79 6.00 10.92 7.93
CA TYR A 79 7.15 11.36 7.11
C TYR A 79 7.50 10.41 5.98
N VAL A 80 6.97 9.19 6.00
CA VAL A 80 7.26 8.17 4.98
C VAL A 80 6.11 7.99 3.99
N LEU A 81 4.90 8.42 4.33
CA LEU A 81 3.70 8.22 3.52
C LEU A 81 3.51 9.35 2.50
N GLY A 82 3.80 9.11 1.21
CA GLY A 82 3.49 10.08 0.14
C GLY A 82 2.02 10.05 -0.29
N GLY A 83 1.51 8.83 -0.47
CA GLY A 83 0.13 8.49 -0.78
C GLY A 83 -0.17 7.08 -0.29
N LEU A 84 -1.45 6.75 -0.16
CA LEU A 84 -1.93 5.43 0.25
C LEU A 84 -3.38 5.24 -0.17
N TYR A 85 -3.68 4.15 -0.87
CA TYR A 85 -5.03 3.61 -0.91
C TYR A 85 -5.31 2.70 0.30
N GLU A 86 -6.29 3.06 1.14
CA GLU A 86 -6.77 2.23 2.24
C GLU A 86 -8.07 1.50 1.84
N PRO A 87 -8.03 0.18 1.60
CA PRO A 87 -9.16 -0.58 1.08
C PRO A 87 -10.36 -0.63 2.01
N LEU A 88 -10.17 -0.66 3.34
CA LEU A 88 -11.30 -0.79 4.27
C LEU A 88 -12.18 0.46 4.30
N THR A 89 -11.62 1.61 3.95
CA THR A 89 -12.35 2.89 3.90
C THR A 89 -12.63 3.34 2.48
N GLY A 90 -12.12 2.62 1.47
CA GLY A 90 -12.18 3.04 0.06
C GLY A 90 -11.56 4.41 -0.20
N THR A 91 -10.61 4.84 0.64
CA THR A 91 -10.04 6.20 0.61
C THR A 91 -8.60 6.19 0.10
N MET A 92 -8.29 7.09 -0.82
CA MET A 92 -6.91 7.45 -1.19
C MET A 92 -6.49 8.68 -0.39
N LEU A 93 -5.50 8.50 0.48
CA LEU A 93 -4.88 9.55 1.26
C LEU A 93 -3.64 10.04 0.52
N ILE A 94 -3.46 11.35 0.48
CA ILE A 94 -2.28 11.99 -0.09
C ILE A 94 -1.75 12.94 0.96
N VAL A 95 -0.44 12.92 1.19
CA VAL A 95 0.23 13.83 2.13
C VAL A 95 1.03 14.85 1.33
N PRO A 96 0.47 16.02 1.00
CA PRO A 96 1.13 17.01 0.15
C PRO A 96 2.54 17.37 0.64
N ASP A 97 2.71 17.45 1.96
CA ASP A 97 3.98 17.79 2.61
C ASP A 97 5.13 16.81 2.25
N ASN A 98 4.80 15.57 1.88
CA ASN A 98 5.77 14.53 1.52
C ASN A 98 6.08 14.47 0.02
N VAL A 99 5.35 15.22 -0.81
CA VAL A 99 5.67 15.35 -2.23
C VAL A 99 6.93 16.20 -2.36
N ARG A 100 8.07 15.53 -2.58
CA ARG A 100 9.39 16.17 -2.46
C ARG A 100 9.68 17.18 -3.58
N PHE A 101 10.55 18.14 -3.27
CA PHE A 101 11.13 19.03 -4.27
C PHE A 101 11.81 18.24 -5.39
N GLY A 102 11.40 18.50 -6.64
CA GLY A 102 11.86 17.80 -7.83
C GLY A 102 10.90 16.75 -8.38
N THR A 103 9.81 16.43 -7.66
CA THR A 103 8.68 15.69 -8.25
C THR A 103 7.90 16.61 -9.19
N ASN A 104 7.74 16.21 -10.46
CA ASN A 104 6.92 16.92 -11.44
C ASN A 104 5.51 16.33 -11.51
N GLU A 105 4.65 16.94 -12.32
CA GLU A 105 3.27 16.50 -12.49
C GLU A 105 3.20 15.05 -12.97
N SER A 106 3.92 14.68 -14.03
CA SER A 106 4.03 13.29 -14.51
C SER A 106 4.49 12.30 -13.44
N GLY A 107 5.45 12.68 -12.58
CA GLY A 107 5.91 11.84 -11.47
C GLY A 107 4.83 11.63 -10.40
N LEU A 108 4.06 12.67 -10.08
CA LEU A 108 2.90 12.55 -9.19
C LEU A 108 1.81 11.70 -9.84
N THR A 109 1.54 11.87 -11.14
CA THR A 109 0.56 11.07 -11.89
C THR A 109 0.89 9.58 -11.86
N VAL A 110 2.17 9.23 -12.07
CA VAL A 110 2.65 7.84 -11.98
C VAL A 110 2.44 7.27 -10.57
N THR A 111 2.71 8.06 -9.52
CA THR A 111 2.45 7.67 -8.12
C THR A 111 0.96 7.45 -7.87
N LEU A 112 0.08 8.32 -8.37
CA LEU A 112 -1.37 8.12 -8.25
C LEU A 112 -1.84 6.90 -9.04
N GLY A 113 -1.22 6.60 -10.17
CA GLY A 113 -1.44 5.38 -10.93
C GLY A 113 -1.14 4.12 -10.11
N HIS A 114 -0.04 4.11 -9.36
CA HIS A 114 0.29 3.04 -8.41
C HIS A 114 -0.82 2.82 -7.38
N GLU A 115 -1.28 3.89 -6.72
CA GLU A 115 -2.36 3.79 -5.73
C GLU A 115 -3.70 3.36 -6.35
N LEU A 116 -3.97 3.76 -7.60
CA LEU A 116 -5.14 3.27 -8.34
C LEU A 116 -5.05 1.79 -8.67
N VAL A 117 -3.86 1.23 -8.89
CA VAL A 117 -3.71 -0.23 -9.05
C VAL A 117 -4.10 -0.92 -7.76
N HIS A 118 -3.66 -0.44 -6.60
CA HIS A 118 -4.13 -0.97 -5.32
C HIS A 118 -5.66 -0.93 -5.23
N ARG A 119 -6.28 0.20 -5.55
CA ARG A 119 -7.74 0.27 -5.63
C ARG A 119 -8.32 -0.85 -6.50
N CYS A 120 -7.81 -1.01 -7.72
CA CYS A 120 -8.30 -2.03 -8.64
C CYS A 120 -8.16 -3.46 -8.08
N GLN A 121 -7.03 -3.77 -7.43
CA GLN A 121 -6.79 -5.06 -6.78
C GLN A 121 -7.91 -5.40 -5.78
N PHE A 122 -8.31 -4.43 -4.96
CA PHE A 122 -9.35 -4.64 -3.95
C PHE A 122 -10.77 -4.63 -4.52
N THR A 123 -11.07 -3.77 -5.49
CA THR A 123 -12.44 -3.66 -6.04
C THR A 123 -12.77 -4.74 -7.06
N ASN A 124 -11.78 -5.29 -7.78
CA ASN A 124 -12.01 -6.27 -8.83
C ASN A 124 -11.77 -7.72 -8.34
N HIS A 125 -11.23 -7.92 -7.13
CA HIS A 125 -10.98 -9.24 -6.54
C HIS A 125 -11.59 -9.36 -5.14
N PRO A 126 -12.89 -9.73 -5.01
CA PRO A 126 -13.56 -9.79 -3.71
C PRO A 126 -12.87 -10.68 -2.68
N ARG A 127 -12.39 -11.87 -3.09
CA ARG A 127 -11.67 -12.79 -2.19
C ARG A 127 -10.36 -12.20 -1.66
N TRP A 128 -9.68 -11.39 -2.49
CA TRP A 128 -8.48 -10.67 -2.10
C TRP A 128 -8.82 -9.63 -1.02
N ALA A 129 -9.88 -8.86 -1.24
CA ALA A 129 -10.36 -7.86 -0.30
C ALA A 129 -10.83 -8.46 1.04
N GLU A 130 -11.45 -9.64 1.03
CA GLU A 130 -11.87 -10.37 2.24
C GLU A 130 -10.68 -10.91 3.05
N MET A 131 -9.59 -11.29 2.38
CA MET A 131 -8.39 -11.84 3.02
C MET A 131 -7.64 -10.77 3.83
N TYR A 132 -7.57 -9.54 3.31
CA TYR A 132 -6.85 -8.43 3.92
C TYR A 132 -7.22 -8.16 5.39
N PRO A 133 -8.47 -7.84 5.77
CA PRO A 133 -8.82 -7.54 7.15
C PRO A 133 -8.49 -8.69 8.09
N THR A 134 -8.63 -9.94 7.62
CA THR A 134 -8.27 -11.14 8.39
C THR A 134 -6.77 -11.18 8.69
N LEU A 135 -5.94 -11.00 7.65
CA LEU A 135 -4.48 -10.99 7.82
C LEU A 135 -4.01 -9.82 8.68
N VAL A 136 -4.53 -8.61 8.44
CA VAL A 136 -4.21 -7.44 9.26
C VAL A 136 -4.55 -7.72 10.71
N ARG A 137 -5.80 -8.08 11.00
CA ARG A 137 -6.26 -8.29 12.38
C ARG A 137 -5.49 -9.40 13.10
N LYS A 138 -5.09 -10.49 12.42
CA LYS A 138 -4.30 -11.56 13.04
C LYS A 138 -2.90 -11.13 13.45
N ILE A 139 -2.33 -10.14 12.76
CA ILE A 139 -0.94 -9.68 12.97
C ILE A 139 -0.89 -8.43 13.83
N THR A 140 -1.84 -7.52 13.68
CA THR A 140 -1.97 -6.34 14.54
C THR A 140 -2.78 -6.65 15.81
N GLY A 141 -3.29 -7.88 15.92
CA GLY A 141 -4.11 -8.36 17.02
C GLY A 141 -3.38 -8.30 18.34
N SER A 142 -3.73 -7.26 19.10
CA SER A 142 -3.89 -7.23 20.55
C SER A 142 -2.69 -7.17 21.49
N SER A 143 -1.49 -7.70 21.23
CA SER A 143 -0.47 -7.72 22.32
C SER A 143 -0.01 -6.33 22.82
N ALA A 144 -0.22 -5.28 22.01
CA ALA A 144 -0.03 -3.88 22.39
C ALA A 144 -1.28 -3.21 23.02
N PHE A 145 -2.46 -3.77 22.78
CA PHE A 145 -3.78 -3.13 22.91
C PHE A 145 -4.80 -3.95 23.73
N ASP A 146 -4.48 -5.18 24.10
CA ASP A 146 -5.30 -6.10 24.89
C ASP A 146 -4.40 -7.12 25.62
N ASP A 147 -4.65 -7.37 26.90
CA ASP A 147 -3.84 -8.28 27.71
C ASP A 147 -4.19 -9.77 27.48
N ASP A 148 -5.36 -10.04 26.88
CA ASP A 148 -5.98 -11.37 26.84
C ASP A 148 -6.01 -12.04 25.44
N GLU A 149 -5.63 -11.34 24.37
CA GLU A 149 -5.58 -11.91 23.02
C GLU A 149 -4.12 -12.19 22.58
N HIS A 150 -3.92 -13.29 21.83
CA HIS A 150 -2.60 -13.71 21.34
C HIS A 150 -2.38 -13.28 19.89
N GLU A 151 -1.36 -12.44 19.67
CA GLU A 151 -0.82 -12.14 18.34
C GLU A 151 -0.26 -13.44 17.70
N ASP A 152 -0.80 -13.85 16.55
CA ASP A 152 -0.28 -15.01 15.83
C ASP A 152 0.69 -14.57 14.73
N LYS A 153 1.95 -14.43 15.13
CA LYS A 153 3.06 -14.06 14.23
C LYS A 153 3.29 -15.07 13.11
N SER A 154 2.74 -16.27 13.18
CA SER A 154 2.81 -17.22 12.06
C SER A 154 2.06 -16.72 10.83
N TYR A 155 1.09 -15.81 10.99
CA TYR A 155 0.39 -15.17 9.88
C TYR A 155 1.24 -14.17 9.11
N MET A 156 2.35 -13.72 9.70
CA MET A 156 3.24 -12.72 9.11
C MET A 156 3.73 -13.12 7.72
N LYS A 157 4.07 -14.39 7.51
CA LYS A 157 4.52 -14.91 6.21
C LYS A 157 3.44 -14.84 5.14
N TYR A 158 2.17 -15.03 5.51
CA TYR A 158 1.05 -14.94 4.58
C TYR A 158 0.77 -13.48 4.21
N LEU A 159 0.82 -12.58 5.19
CA LEU A 159 0.71 -11.14 4.91
C LEU A 159 1.89 -10.65 4.07
N GLN A 160 3.11 -11.12 4.34
CA GLN A 160 4.27 -10.79 3.52
C GLN A 160 4.05 -11.22 2.06
N ALA A 161 3.66 -12.48 1.82
CA ALA A 161 3.36 -12.96 0.47
C ALA A 161 2.24 -12.15 -0.23
N TYR A 162 1.16 -11.85 0.51
CA TYR A 162 0.07 -10.98 0.05
C TYR A 162 0.60 -9.59 -0.37
N MET A 163 1.38 -8.96 0.49
CA MET A 163 1.96 -7.64 0.22
C MET A 163 2.98 -7.67 -0.92
N THR A 164 3.76 -8.74 -1.05
CA THR A 164 4.72 -8.92 -2.15
C THR A 164 4.01 -8.89 -3.50
N LEU A 165 2.87 -9.58 -3.63
CA LEU A 165 2.06 -9.53 -4.86
C LEU A 165 1.44 -8.15 -5.07
N ALA A 166 0.80 -7.58 -4.04
CA ALA A 166 0.12 -6.29 -4.13
C ALA A 166 1.04 -5.18 -4.65
N GLU A 167 2.18 -5.02 -3.99
CA GLU A 167 3.17 -3.97 -4.28
C GLU A 167 3.95 -4.29 -5.56
N GLY A 168 4.23 -5.58 -5.80
CA GLY A 168 4.94 -6.02 -7.01
C GLY A 168 4.15 -5.73 -8.29
N ASP A 169 2.84 -5.98 -8.29
CA ASP A 169 1.98 -5.68 -9.43
C ASP A 169 1.76 -4.17 -9.60
N ALA A 170 1.52 -3.44 -8.52
CA ALA A 170 1.41 -1.97 -8.58
C ALA A 170 2.71 -1.34 -9.11
N SER A 171 3.88 -1.79 -8.66
CA SER A 171 5.18 -1.32 -9.15
C SER A 171 5.43 -1.72 -10.60
N HIS A 172 5.02 -2.92 -11.02
CA HIS A 172 5.13 -3.34 -12.42
C HIS A 172 4.31 -2.43 -13.34
N VAL A 173 3.07 -2.14 -12.97
CA VAL A 173 2.19 -1.21 -13.72
C VAL A 173 2.74 0.21 -13.66
N GLU A 174 3.28 0.65 -12.52
CA GLU A 174 3.96 1.95 -12.39
C GLU A 174 5.11 2.10 -13.41
N THR A 175 5.94 1.07 -13.52
CA THR A 175 7.04 1.00 -14.51
C THR A 175 6.50 1.08 -15.94
N GLN A 176 5.39 0.41 -16.25
CA GLN A 176 4.74 0.50 -17.56
C GLN A 176 4.17 1.90 -17.82
N LEU A 177 3.49 2.50 -16.84
CA LEU A 177 2.96 3.87 -16.93
C LEU A 177 4.07 4.87 -17.26
N LYS A 178 5.18 4.79 -16.54
CA LYS A 178 6.36 5.63 -16.77
C LYS A 178 6.94 5.45 -18.17
N LYS A 179 7.13 4.21 -18.62
CA LYS A 179 7.73 3.93 -19.94
C LYS A 179 6.82 4.32 -21.11
N MET A 180 5.52 4.11 -20.98
CA MET A 180 4.57 4.22 -22.09
C MET A 180 3.88 5.58 -22.19
N PHE A 181 3.62 6.24 -21.05
CA PHE A 181 2.76 7.43 -21.02
C PHE A 181 3.42 8.65 -20.35
N TYR A 182 4.34 8.43 -19.42
CA TYR A 182 4.92 9.49 -18.57
C TYR A 182 6.45 9.43 -18.55
N GLN A 183 7.08 9.47 -19.72
CA GLN A 183 8.53 9.29 -19.88
C GLN A 183 9.36 10.39 -19.21
N ASP A 184 8.77 11.58 -19.03
CA ASP A 184 9.37 12.71 -18.34
C ASP A 184 9.14 12.68 -16.81
N ALA A 185 8.50 11.62 -16.28
CA ALA A 185 8.22 11.48 -14.86
C ALA A 185 9.49 11.53 -14.02
N LYS A 186 9.58 12.56 -13.17
CA LYS A 186 10.58 12.70 -12.13
C LYS A 186 9.90 12.40 -10.81
N ASN A 187 10.24 11.26 -10.22
CA ASN A 187 9.77 10.89 -8.89
C ASN A 187 10.95 10.93 -7.91
N LYS A 188 10.92 11.91 -7.01
CA LYS A 188 11.87 11.98 -5.87
C LYS A 188 11.20 11.68 -4.55
N THR A 189 9.92 11.32 -4.57
CA THR A 189 9.17 10.91 -3.38
C THR A 189 9.73 9.56 -2.91
N ALA A 190 9.97 9.41 -1.61
CA ALA A 190 10.37 8.11 -1.08
C ALA A 190 9.15 7.17 -1.21
N HIS A 191 9.25 6.17 -2.07
CA HIS A 191 8.20 5.17 -2.29
C HIS A 191 8.09 4.27 -1.07
N VAL A 192 7.13 4.55 -0.18
CA VAL A 192 6.57 3.56 0.73
C VAL A 192 5.05 3.76 0.72
N SER A 193 4.40 3.13 -0.25
CA SER A 193 2.98 3.27 -0.59
C SER A 193 2.05 2.36 0.23
N ASN A 194 2.54 1.69 1.29
CA ASN A 194 1.64 0.91 2.14
C ASN A 194 1.97 0.95 3.63
N PHE A 195 0.99 1.36 4.41
CA PHE A 195 1.02 1.41 5.87
C PHE A 195 1.35 0.05 6.50
N ILE A 196 0.88 -1.06 5.91
CA ILE A 196 1.24 -2.39 6.39
C ILE A 196 2.70 -2.67 6.15
N GLY A 197 3.22 -2.33 4.97
CA GLY A 197 4.65 -2.39 4.73
C GLY A 197 5.41 -1.60 5.79
N LEU A 198 4.92 -0.45 6.21
CA LEU A 198 5.55 0.32 7.29
C LEU A 198 5.43 -0.41 8.64
N LEU A 199 4.28 -0.98 8.99
CA LEU A 199 4.13 -1.80 10.21
C LEU A 199 5.10 -2.99 10.21
N LEU A 200 5.25 -3.70 9.08
CA LEU A 200 6.24 -4.76 8.89
C LEU A 200 7.67 -4.24 9.11
N PHE A 201 7.96 -3.06 8.56
CA PHE A 201 9.25 -2.39 8.76
C PHE A 201 9.48 -2.07 10.24
N LEU A 202 8.50 -1.50 10.94
CA LEU A 202 8.61 -1.18 12.36
C LEU A 202 8.72 -2.44 13.24
N HIS A 203 8.04 -3.54 12.88
CA HIS A 203 8.22 -4.84 13.54
C HIS A 203 9.63 -5.40 13.33
N SER A 204 10.24 -5.14 12.17
CA SER A 204 11.61 -5.56 11.88
C SER A 204 12.69 -4.64 12.48
N LEU A 205 12.34 -3.42 12.92
CA LEU A 205 13.27 -2.46 13.54
C LEU A 205 13.80 -2.87 14.91
N GLY A 206 13.33 -4.00 15.48
CA GLY A 206 14.04 -4.67 16.57
C GLY A 206 15.52 -4.97 16.22
N ASN A 207 15.85 -5.06 14.91
CA ASN A 207 17.20 -5.09 14.35
C ASN A 207 17.28 -4.09 13.17
N ALA A 208 17.59 -2.82 13.49
CA ALA A 208 17.15 -1.64 12.72
C ALA A 208 17.67 -1.44 11.27
N GLU A 209 18.79 -2.03 10.85
CA GLU A 209 19.29 -1.87 9.46
C GLU A 209 18.81 -2.96 8.49
N ASP A 210 18.73 -4.20 8.97
CA ASP A 210 18.34 -5.35 8.15
C ASP A 210 16.87 -5.30 7.71
N GLY A 211 16.01 -4.72 8.56
CA GLY A 211 14.57 -4.68 8.35
C GLY A 211 14.14 -3.88 7.11
N PHE A 212 14.70 -2.67 6.95
CA PHE A 212 14.39 -1.80 5.81
C PHE A 212 14.86 -2.42 4.49
N ILE A 213 16.10 -2.91 4.48
CA ILE A 213 16.74 -3.47 3.29
C ILE A 213 16.03 -4.75 2.85
N LYS A 214 15.66 -5.63 3.79
CA LYS A 214 14.88 -6.84 3.49
C LYS A 214 13.54 -6.49 2.83
N LYS A 215 12.89 -5.43 3.27
CA LYS A 215 11.61 -4.99 2.72
C LYS A 215 11.74 -4.39 1.31
N LEU A 216 12.75 -3.56 1.05
CA LEU A 216 13.03 -3.08 -0.31
C LEU A 216 13.28 -4.26 -1.26
N LYS A 217 14.09 -5.23 -0.83
CA LYS A 217 14.33 -6.46 -1.59
C LYS A 217 13.06 -7.26 -1.83
N GLN A 218 12.11 -7.27 -0.89
CA GLN A 218 10.82 -7.93 -1.03
C GLN A 218 9.97 -7.28 -2.13
N TYR A 219 9.94 -5.95 -2.21
CA TYR A 219 9.23 -5.24 -3.29
C TYR A 219 9.86 -5.50 -4.66
N GLU A 220 11.19 -5.41 -4.74
CA GLU A 220 11.92 -5.76 -5.98
C GLU A 220 11.74 -7.24 -6.36
N GLN A 221 11.58 -8.13 -5.38
CA GLN A 221 11.26 -9.54 -5.63
C GLN A 221 9.84 -9.69 -6.18
N GLY A 222 8.86 -9.00 -5.60
CA GLY A 222 7.47 -8.99 -6.07
C GLY A 222 7.38 -8.50 -7.51
N GLU A 223 7.96 -7.34 -7.82
CA GLU A 223 7.98 -6.79 -9.19
C GLU A 223 8.64 -7.76 -10.18
N ARG A 224 9.75 -8.41 -9.80
CA ARG A 224 10.42 -9.41 -10.65
C ARG A 224 9.60 -10.68 -10.86
N ILE A 225 8.84 -11.14 -9.87
CA ILE A 225 7.98 -12.32 -10.02
C ILE A 225 6.80 -11.95 -10.92
N VAL A 226 6.12 -10.84 -10.65
CA VAL A 226 5.00 -10.37 -11.46
C VAL A 226 5.43 -10.10 -12.90
N GLY A 227 6.57 -9.43 -13.09
CA GLY A 227 7.13 -9.17 -14.42
C GLY A 227 7.38 -10.45 -15.21
N ARG A 228 7.94 -11.49 -14.58
CA ARG A 228 8.13 -12.80 -15.24
C ARG A 228 6.82 -13.46 -15.63
N VAL A 229 5.82 -13.46 -14.75
CA VAL A 229 4.48 -13.99 -15.07
C VAL A 229 3.85 -13.20 -16.22
N TYR A 230 4.01 -11.87 -16.23
CA TYR A 230 3.52 -11.02 -17.30
C TYR A 230 4.21 -11.31 -18.64
N GLU A 231 5.53 -11.54 -18.64
CA GLU A 231 6.29 -11.88 -19.85
C GLU A 231 5.86 -13.23 -20.45
N THR A 232 5.52 -14.21 -19.62
CA THR A 232 5.15 -15.57 -20.06
C THR A 232 3.66 -15.72 -20.39
N GLU A 233 2.79 -15.10 -19.59
CA GLU A 233 1.35 -15.34 -19.59
C GLU A 233 0.51 -14.07 -19.80
N GLY A 234 1.18 -12.91 -19.93
CA GLY A 234 0.53 -11.60 -20.07
C GLY A 234 -0.23 -11.18 -18.81
N ARG A 235 -1.12 -10.19 -18.97
CA ARG A 235 -1.95 -9.69 -17.86
C ARG A 235 -2.86 -10.77 -17.28
N LYS A 236 -3.28 -11.74 -18.09
CA LYS A 236 -4.14 -12.85 -17.65
C LYS A 236 -3.47 -13.67 -16.54
N GLY A 237 -2.21 -14.07 -16.73
CA GLY A 237 -1.48 -14.83 -15.70
C GLY A 237 -1.30 -14.05 -14.39
N VAL A 238 -1.04 -12.74 -14.47
CA VAL A 238 -0.98 -11.88 -13.27
C VAL A 238 -2.33 -11.83 -12.56
N ASN A 239 -3.44 -11.70 -13.29
CA ASN A 239 -4.79 -11.69 -12.72
C ASN A 239 -5.14 -13.02 -12.04
N GLU A 240 -4.63 -14.15 -12.54
CA GLU A 240 -4.84 -15.47 -11.92
C GLU A 240 -4.17 -15.60 -10.55
N LEU A 241 -3.11 -14.83 -10.26
CA LEU A 241 -2.47 -14.82 -8.94
C LEU A 241 -3.40 -14.32 -7.84
N TYR A 242 -4.37 -13.46 -8.16
CA TYR A 242 -5.36 -12.95 -7.20
C TYR A 242 -6.47 -13.96 -6.86
N ASN A 243 -6.50 -15.11 -7.54
CA ASN A 243 -7.39 -16.23 -7.21
C ASN A 243 -6.78 -17.19 -6.18
N LEU A 244 -5.49 -17.05 -5.88
CA LEU A 244 -4.78 -17.84 -4.89
C LEU A 244 -5.28 -17.50 -3.47
N ASP A 245 -5.40 -18.51 -2.62
CA ASP A 245 -5.56 -18.30 -1.19
C ASP A 245 -4.22 -17.93 -0.53
N ALA A 246 -4.24 -17.66 0.78
CA ALA A 246 -3.03 -17.33 1.53
C ALA A 246 -1.93 -18.40 1.39
N GLY A 247 -2.30 -19.69 1.32
CA GLY A 247 -1.36 -20.80 1.16
C GLY A 247 -0.68 -20.80 -0.21
N GLY A 248 -1.47 -20.62 -1.27
CA GLY A 248 -0.97 -20.50 -2.65
C GLY A 248 -0.07 -19.28 -2.84
N LEU A 249 -0.42 -18.14 -2.23
CA LEU A 249 0.42 -16.94 -2.24
C LEU A 249 1.76 -17.21 -1.55
N TYR A 250 1.74 -17.83 -0.36
CA TYR A 250 2.97 -18.15 0.37
C TYR A 250 3.88 -19.12 -0.41
N GLN A 251 3.32 -20.13 -1.09
CA GLN A 251 4.13 -21.03 -1.93
C GLN A 251 4.79 -20.30 -3.12
N LYS A 252 4.16 -19.24 -3.63
CA LYS A 252 4.65 -18.48 -4.79
C LYS A 252 5.59 -17.33 -4.41
N PHE A 253 5.37 -16.70 -3.26
CA PHE A 253 6.00 -15.43 -2.87
C PHE A 253 6.69 -15.43 -1.50
N GLY A 254 6.52 -16.48 -0.70
CA GLY A 254 7.04 -16.58 0.67
C GLY A 254 8.45 -17.12 0.79
#